data_AF-A0A7S4F9Q0-F1
#
_entry.id   AF-A0A7S4F9Q0-F1
#
_cell.length_a   1.000
_cell.length_b   1.000
_cell.length_c   1.000
_cell.angle_alpha   90.00
_cell.angle_beta   90.00
_cell.angle_gamma   90.00
#
_symmetry.space_group_name_H-M   'P 1'
#
loop_
_entity.id
_entity.type
_entity.pdbx_description
1 polymer ?
#
loop_
_entity_poly.entity_id
_entity_poly.type
_entity_poly.pdbx_seq_one_letter_code
_entity_poly.pdbx_strand_id
1 'polypeptide(L)'
;GGFTRGSEDVMDVQRWAHGLGARRYEWLCDCYRMRVDDDMSWGGGYMHGLYAEQPIAADFLVFCKLAAWRKVIPPRWDWAAFLRKSRQLLPFAFEKKDAKKKWGRENIFAVMTGGRSLRATGEVIYGSSVMGGEVAPALPPSLCTPFETMPPQEALQAACADVGGVAIWNELERAIDKSGDLAAAVQSLISNQ
;
A
#
# COMPACT_ATOMS: atom_id res chain seq x y z
N GLY A 1 -10.47 22.00 -38.82
CA GLY A 1 -10.53 20.57 -38.48
C GLY A 1 -9.58 20.33 -37.34
N GLY A 2 -10.12 20.06 -36.15
CA GLY A 2 -9.31 19.83 -34.96
C GLY A 2 -8.63 18.46 -35.00
N PHE A 3 -7.33 18.45 -34.73
CA PHE A 3 -6.58 17.23 -34.48
C PHE A 3 -6.12 17.30 -33.02
N THR A 4 -6.96 16.81 -32.10
CA THR A 4 -6.57 16.59 -30.71
C THR A 4 -5.68 15.37 -30.67
N ARG A 5 -4.38 15.63 -30.60
CA ARG A 5 -3.29 14.66 -30.50
C ARG A 5 -3.18 14.19 -29.04
N GLY A 6 -3.30 12.88 -28.84
CA GLY A 6 -2.75 12.16 -27.70
C GLY A 6 -3.62 12.14 -26.43
N SER A 7 -4.62 11.25 -26.40
CA SER A 7 -4.86 10.52 -25.17
C SER A 7 -3.59 9.73 -24.87
N GLU A 8 -2.81 10.18 -23.90
CA GLU A 8 -1.64 9.50 -23.38
C GLU A 8 -1.98 8.02 -23.17
N ASP A 9 -1.09 7.16 -23.65
CA ASP A 9 -1.06 5.73 -23.35
C ASP A 9 -0.65 5.59 -21.87
N VAL A 10 -1.53 6.06 -20.98
CA VAL A 10 -1.43 5.88 -19.54
C VAL A 10 -1.56 4.37 -19.35
N MET A 11 -0.44 3.69 -19.09
CA MET A 11 -0.46 2.30 -18.68
C MET A 11 -1.61 2.12 -17.69
N ASP A 12 -2.55 1.23 -18.00
CA ASP A 12 -3.68 0.95 -17.13
C ASP A 12 -3.15 0.34 -15.81
N VAL A 13 -2.83 1.23 -14.86
CA VAL A 13 -2.26 0.89 -13.56
C VAL A 13 -3.22 0.08 -12.70
N GLN A 14 -4.47 -0.11 -13.14
CA GLN A 14 -5.51 -0.89 -12.46
C GLN A 14 -5.67 -2.29 -13.08
N ARG A 15 -4.99 -2.59 -14.20
CA ARG A 15 -5.07 -3.86 -14.92
C ARG A 15 -4.76 -5.09 -14.05
N TRP A 16 -3.97 -4.91 -12.99
CA TRP A 16 -3.67 -5.99 -12.02
C TRP A 16 -4.94 -6.63 -11.43
N ALA A 17 -6.02 -5.85 -11.26
CA ALA A 17 -7.26 -6.29 -10.63
C ALA A 17 -8.18 -7.10 -11.55
N HIS A 18 -7.96 -7.05 -12.86
CA HIS A 18 -8.87 -7.63 -13.85
C HIS A 18 -8.99 -9.16 -13.66
N GLY A 19 -10.21 -9.68 -13.57
CA GLY A 19 -10.48 -11.11 -13.45
C GLY A 19 -10.17 -11.72 -12.07
N LEU A 20 -9.73 -10.93 -11.08
CA LEU A 20 -9.52 -11.42 -9.71
C LEU A 20 -10.80 -11.50 -8.88
N GLY A 21 -11.86 -10.78 -9.25
CA GLY A 21 -13.09 -10.72 -8.43
C GLY A 21 -12.78 -10.28 -7.00
N ALA A 22 -13.30 -11.00 -6.00
CA ALA A 22 -13.03 -10.72 -4.59
C ALA A 22 -11.56 -10.97 -4.17
N ARG A 23 -10.79 -11.77 -4.92
CA ARG A 23 -9.38 -12.04 -4.62
C ARG A 23 -8.47 -10.83 -4.81
N ARG A 24 -8.97 -9.75 -5.43
CA ARG A 24 -8.22 -8.49 -5.59
C ARG A 24 -7.84 -7.86 -4.25
N TYR A 25 -8.66 -8.03 -3.22
CA TYR A 25 -8.38 -7.52 -1.87
C TYR A 25 -7.17 -8.23 -1.26
N GLU A 26 -7.15 -9.55 -1.38
CA GLU A 26 -6.04 -10.36 -0.92
C GLU A 26 -4.76 -10.12 -1.75
N TRP A 27 -4.89 -9.98 -3.06
CA TRP A 27 -3.78 -9.62 -3.95
C TRP A 27 -3.11 -8.31 -3.53
N LEU A 28 -3.88 -7.23 -3.35
CA LEU A 28 -3.32 -5.93 -3.00
C LEU A 28 -2.66 -5.94 -1.61
N CYS A 29 -3.23 -6.70 -0.66
CA CYS A 29 -2.61 -6.89 0.65
C CYS A 29 -1.30 -7.68 0.55
N ASP A 30 -1.23 -8.71 -0.32
CA ASP A 30 -0.01 -9.46 -0.56
C ASP A 30 1.05 -8.61 -1.28
N CYS A 31 0.67 -7.62 -2.10
CA CYS A 31 1.62 -6.64 -2.67
C CYS A 31 2.35 -5.90 -1.54
N TYR A 32 1.62 -5.40 -0.55
CA TYR A 32 2.20 -4.74 0.62
C TYR A 32 3.09 -5.70 1.41
N ARG A 33 2.59 -6.88 1.77
CA ARG A 33 3.34 -7.83 2.61
C ARG A 33 4.63 -8.31 1.94
N MET A 34 4.61 -8.50 0.62
CA MET A 34 5.82 -8.83 -0.13
C MET A 34 6.77 -7.65 -0.24
N ARG A 35 6.24 -6.42 -0.33
CA ARG A 35 7.10 -5.22 -0.36
C ARG A 35 7.83 -5.03 0.96
N VAL A 36 7.14 -5.22 2.09
CA VAL A 36 7.73 -5.23 3.44
C VAL A 36 8.89 -6.23 3.54
N ASP A 37 8.71 -7.42 2.96
CA ASP A 37 9.74 -8.47 2.96
C ASP A 37 10.92 -8.16 2.02
N ASP A 38 10.62 -7.64 0.82
CA ASP A 38 11.63 -7.24 -0.15
C ASP A 38 12.45 -6.03 0.34
N ASP A 39 11.83 -5.04 0.99
CA ASP A 39 12.53 -3.86 1.54
C ASP A 39 13.47 -4.25 2.70
N MET A 40 13.06 -5.20 3.55
CA MET A 40 13.91 -5.78 4.59
C MET A 40 15.10 -6.55 3.98
N SER A 41 14.84 -7.37 2.95
CA SER A 41 15.85 -8.26 2.37
C SER A 41 16.80 -7.58 1.40
N TRP A 42 16.30 -6.63 0.59
CA TRP A 42 17.00 -6.03 -0.56
C TRP A 42 17.01 -4.49 -0.53
N GLY A 43 16.12 -3.85 0.24
CA GLY A 43 16.05 -2.39 0.42
C GLY A 43 17.03 -1.84 1.46
N GLY A 44 18.21 -2.46 1.61
CA GLY A 44 19.23 -2.01 2.57
C GLY A 44 18.89 -2.26 4.04
N GLY A 45 17.98 -3.22 4.32
CA GLY A 45 17.54 -3.52 5.69
C GLY A 45 16.48 -2.54 6.20
N TYR A 46 15.72 -1.91 5.31
CA TYR A 46 14.63 -1.02 5.71
C TYR A 46 13.53 -1.82 6.41
N MET A 47 13.43 -1.66 7.73
CA MET A 47 12.42 -2.33 8.56
C MET A 47 11.18 -1.45 8.67
N HIS A 48 10.03 -1.98 8.25
CA HIS A 48 8.72 -1.36 8.40
C HIS A 48 7.64 -2.44 8.52
N GLY A 49 6.39 -2.05 8.76
CA GLY A 49 5.27 -2.98 8.93
C GLY A 49 5.55 -4.04 10.00
N LEU A 50 5.46 -5.33 9.65
CA LEU A 50 5.66 -6.46 10.57
C LEU A 50 7.07 -6.51 11.20
N TYR A 51 8.06 -5.86 10.60
CA TYR A 51 9.46 -5.92 11.04
C TYR A 51 9.90 -4.69 11.85
N ALA A 52 9.02 -3.72 12.09
CA ALA A 52 9.34 -2.51 12.82
C ALA A 52 8.59 -2.38 14.15
N GLU A 53 9.02 -1.43 14.98
CA GLU A 53 8.36 -1.11 16.25
C GLU A 53 7.08 -0.28 16.05
N GLN A 54 6.94 0.41 14.92
CA GLN A 54 5.72 1.17 14.62
C GLN A 54 4.53 0.24 14.36
N PRO A 55 3.29 0.68 14.64
CA PRO A 55 2.10 -0.11 14.35
C PRO A 55 2.00 -0.49 12.86
N ILE A 56 1.67 -1.76 12.59
CA ILE A 56 1.51 -2.29 11.23
C ILE A 56 0.40 -1.52 10.51
N ALA A 57 -0.67 -1.14 11.21
CA ALA A 57 -1.77 -0.36 10.62
C ALA A 57 -1.32 1.02 10.12
N ALA A 58 -0.37 1.66 10.79
CA ALA A 58 0.13 2.98 10.40
C ALA A 58 0.93 2.92 9.09
N ASP A 59 1.86 1.96 8.99
CA ASP A 59 2.62 1.73 7.76
C ASP A 59 1.71 1.26 6.60
N PHE A 60 0.74 0.40 6.91
CA PHE A 60 -0.23 -0.04 5.91
C PHE A 60 -1.16 1.09 5.42
N LEU A 61 -1.46 2.07 6.27
CA LEU A 61 -2.20 3.28 5.88
C LEU A 61 -1.41 4.09 4.85
N VAL A 62 -0.11 4.26 5.04
CA VAL A 62 0.79 4.91 4.08
C VAL A 62 0.71 4.20 2.71
N PHE A 63 0.83 2.88 2.69
CA PHE A 63 0.69 2.09 1.47
C PHE A 63 -0.66 2.34 0.77
N CYS A 64 -1.77 2.31 1.52
CA CYS A 64 -3.11 2.53 0.97
C CYS A 64 -3.29 3.95 0.41
N LYS A 65 -2.72 4.95 1.08
CA LYS A 65 -2.73 6.35 0.64
C LYS A 65 -1.96 6.54 -0.64
N LEU A 66 -0.77 5.96 -0.74
CA LEU A 66 0.03 5.99 -1.96
C LEU A 66 -0.70 5.31 -3.11
N ALA A 67 -1.36 4.17 -2.87
CA ALA A 67 -2.13 3.45 -3.90
C ALA A 67 -3.32 4.27 -4.40
N ALA A 68 -4.06 4.93 -3.50
CA ALA A 68 -5.18 5.81 -3.86
C ALA A 68 -4.71 7.07 -4.61
N TRP A 69 -3.63 7.69 -4.15
CA TRP A 69 -3.04 8.89 -4.76
C TRP A 69 -2.56 8.60 -6.19
N ARG A 70 -1.86 7.48 -6.41
CA ARG A 70 -1.38 7.03 -7.73
C ARG A 70 -2.44 6.36 -8.61
N LYS A 71 -3.71 6.37 -8.19
CA LYS A 71 -4.84 5.80 -8.94
C LYS A 71 -4.71 4.31 -9.26
N VAL A 72 -3.94 3.56 -8.46
CA VAL A 72 -3.77 2.10 -8.59
C VAL A 72 -5.03 1.35 -8.16
N ILE A 73 -5.84 1.96 -7.31
CA ILE A 73 -7.10 1.41 -6.81
C ILE A 73 -8.18 1.45 -7.90
N PRO A 74 -8.80 0.30 -8.26
CA PRO A 74 -9.90 0.25 -9.24
C PRO A 74 -11.13 1.05 -8.80
N PRO A 75 -11.99 1.47 -9.75
CA PRO A 75 -13.27 2.10 -9.41
C PRO A 75 -14.16 1.16 -8.59
N ARG A 76 -15.03 1.74 -7.76
CA ARG A 76 -15.96 1.02 -6.87
C ARG A 76 -15.25 0.07 -5.90
N TRP A 77 -14.08 0.48 -5.41
CA TRP A 77 -13.36 -0.25 -4.38
C TRP A 77 -14.07 -0.18 -3.02
N ASP A 78 -14.20 -1.33 -2.36
CA ASP A 78 -14.76 -1.43 -1.01
C ASP A 78 -13.61 -1.53 0.01
N TRP A 79 -13.27 -0.38 0.60
CA TRP A 79 -12.22 -0.29 1.61
C TRP A 79 -12.53 -1.15 2.85
N ALA A 80 -13.79 -1.25 3.27
CA ALA A 80 -14.17 -2.04 4.43
C ALA A 80 -14.00 -3.55 4.17
N ALA A 81 -14.35 -4.03 2.97
CA ALA A 81 -14.08 -5.42 2.57
C ALA A 81 -12.58 -5.69 2.45
N PHE A 82 -11.81 -4.74 1.92
CA PHE A 82 -10.37 -4.85 1.83
C PHE A 82 -9.72 -4.94 3.21
N LEU A 83 -9.97 -4.02 4.13
CA LEU A 83 -9.35 -4.03 5.47
C LEU A 83 -9.79 -5.25 6.30
N ARG A 84 -11.03 -5.73 6.14
CA ARG A 84 -11.48 -7.01 6.75
C ARG A 84 -10.71 -8.22 6.24
N LYS A 85 -10.21 -8.19 5.01
CA LYS A 85 -9.32 -9.22 4.48
C LYS A 85 -7.89 -8.99 4.99
N SER A 86 -7.39 -7.75 4.96
CA SER A 86 -6.04 -7.41 5.41
C SER A 86 -5.78 -7.75 6.87
N ARG A 87 -6.75 -7.60 7.78
CA ARG A 87 -6.61 -8.00 9.19
C ARG A 87 -6.18 -9.45 9.40
N GLN A 88 -6.50 -10.34 8.46
CA GLN A 88 -6.16 -11.77 8.52
C GLN A 88 -4.76 -12.07 7.97
N LEU A 89 -4.13 -11.11 7.30
CA LEU A 89 -2.93 -11.31 6.49
C LEU A 89 -1.75 -10.49 7.02
N LEU A 90 -1.99 -9.24 7.42
CA LEU A 90 -0.96 -8.28 7.85
C LEU A 90 -0.03 -8.79 8.98
N PRO A 91 -0.49 -9.57 9.97
CA PRO A 91 0.39 -10.11 11.01
C PRO A 91 1.40 -11.17 10.54
N PHE A 92 1.38 -11.56 9.27
CA PHE A 92 2.19 -12.67 8.75
C PHE A 92 3.12 -12.21 7.63
N ALA A 93 4.37 -12.67 7.64
CA ALA A 93 5.31 -12.46 6.54
C ALA A 93 4.79 -13.08 5.22
N PHE A 94 5.19 -12.53 4.08
CA PHE A 94 4.81 -13.04 2.77
C PHE A 94 5.98 -12.96 1.79
N GLU A 95 6.75 -14.04 1.73
CA GLU A 95 7.95 -14.09 0.91
C GLU A 95 7.63 -14.46 -0.54
N LYS A 96 8.63 -14.31 -1.41
CA LYS A 96 8.57 -14.76 -2.82
C LYS A 96 8.07 -16.21 -2.98
N LYS A 97 8.45 -17.11 -2.06
CA LYS A 97 8.03 -18.52 -2.11
C LYS A 97 6.52 -18.68 -1.88
N ASP A 98 5.95 -17.89 -0.98
CA ASP A 98 4.51 -17.88 -0.69
C ASP A 98 3.75 -17.31 -1.88
N ALA A 99 4.28 -16.25 -2.46
CA ALA A 99 3.75 -15.61 -3.65
C ALA A 99 3.65 -16.60 -4.84
N LYS A 100 4.72 -17.36 -5.11
CA LYS A 100 4.72 -18.43 -6.12
C LYS A 100 3.71 -19.53 -5.80
N LYS A 101 3.64 -19.99 -4.54
CA LYS A 101 2.72 -21.04 -4.12
C LYS A 101 1.25 -20.61 -4.27
N LYS A 102 0.93 -19.37 -3.91
CA LYS A 102 -0.44 -18.83 -3.85
C LYS A 102 -0.97 -18.35 -5.20
N TRP A 103 -0.10 -17.75 -6.02
CA TRP A 103 -0.46 -17.08 -7.27
C TRP A 103 0.15 -17.75 -8.52
N GLY A 104 0.94 -18.81 -8.34
CA GLY A 104 1.51 -19.63 -9.40
C GLY A 104 2.77 -19.03 -10.03
N ARG A 105 2.60 -18.01 -10.88
CA ARG A 105 3.68 -17.44 -11.70
C ARG A 105 3.97 -15.98 -11.36
N GLU A 106 4.44 -15.74 -10.14
CA GLU A 106 5.08 -14.48 -9.76
C GLU A 106 6.39 -14.30 -10.54
N ASN A 107 6.31 -13.53 -11.62
CA ASN A 107 7.46 -13.13 -12.43
C ASN A 107 7.35 -11.63 -12.71
N ILE A 108 8.39 -10.85 -12.39
CA ILE A 108 8.46 -9.41 -12.72
C ILE A 108 8.23 -9.19 -14.22
N PHE A 109 8.70 -10.11 -15.07
CA PHE A 109 8.51 -10.05 -16.52
C PHE A 109 7.10 -10.43 -16.99
N ALA A 110 6.21 -10.88 -16.09
CA ALA A 110 4.80 -11.09 -16.41
C ALA A 110 4.16 -9.77 -16.87
N VAL A 111 4.58 -8.63 -16.32
CA VAL A 111 4.06 -7.31 -16.75
C VAL A 111 4.39 -7.03 -18.22
N MET A 112 5.59 -7.39 -18.69
CA MET A 112 6.01 -7.19 -20.09
C MET A 112 5.23 -8.08 -21.08
N THR A 113 4.59 -9.14 -20.61
CA THR A 113 3.75 -10.04 -21.43
C THR A 113 2.26 -9.85 -21.14
N GLY A 114 1.88 -8.74 -20.47
CA GLY A 114 0.49 -8.39 -20.16
C GLY A 114 -0.15 -9.11 -18.97
N GLY A 115 0.67 -9.80 -18.17
CA GLY A 115 0.34 -10.42 -16.88
C GLY A 115 0.42 -9.45 -15.70
N ARG A 116 0.35 -10.00 -14.47
CA ARG A 116 0.38 -9.25 -13.21
C ARG A 116 1.56 -9.71 -12.34
N SER A 117 2.12 -8.79 -11.56
CA SER A 117 3.20 -9.04 -10.61
C SER A 117 2.94 -8.23 -9.35
N LEU A 118 2.95 -8.90 -8.20
CA LEU A 118 2.80 -8.26 -6.89
C LEU A 118 3.94 -7.25 -6.68
N ARG A 119 5.18 -7.58 -7.08
CA ARG A 119 6.35 -6.66 -6.97
C ARG A 119 6.13 -5.41 -7.81
N ALA A 120 5.81 -5.59 -9.09
CA ALA A 120 5.62 -4.47 -9.98
C ALA A 120 4.46 -3.58 -9.51
N THR A 121 3.40 -4.18 -8.97
CA THR A 121 2.28 -3.41 -8.38
C THR A 121 2.76 -2.64 -7.14
N GLY A 122 3.56 -3.25 -6.26
CA GLY A 122 4.16 -2.59 -5.10
C GLY A 122 5.10 -1.45 -5.49
N GLU A 123 5.96 -1.65 -6.49
CA GLU A 123 6.85 -0.61 -7.03
C GLU A 123 6.08 0.56 -7.63
N VAL A 124 4.97 0.30 -8.36
CA VAL A 124 4.09 1.36 -8.84
C VAL A 124 3.46 2.11 -7.66
N ILE A 125 3.02 1.41 -6.62
CA ILE A 125 2.38 2.04 -5.44
C ILE A 125 3.38 2.89 -4.67
N TYR A 126 4.55 2.37 -4.33
CA TYR A 126 5.57 3.16 -3.63
C TYR A 126 6.19 4.22 -4.52
N GLY A 127 6.35 3.93 -5.82
CA GLY A 127 7.04 4.81 -6.77
C GLY A 127 8.57 4.63 -6.77
N SER A 128 9.09 3.57 -6.15
CA SER A 128 10.51 3.21 -6.17
C SER A 128 10.70 1.71 -6.39
N SER A 129 11.84 1.33 -6.97
CA SER A 129 12.22 -0.08 -7.13
C SER A 129 12.93 -0.58 -5.89
N VAL A 130 12.65 -1.83 -5.52
CA VAL A 130 13.30 -2.51 -4.39
C VAL A 130 14.75 -2.88 -4.70
N MET A 131 15.11 -2.97 -5.97
CA MET A 131 16.46 -3.30 -6.43
C MET A 131 17.35 -2.06 -6.67
N GLY A 132 16.78 -0.86 -6.58
CA GLY A 132 17.48 0.40 -6.87
C GLY A 132 18.39 0.89 -5.72
N GLY A 133 18.33 0.23 -4.55
CA GLY A 133 19.04 0.69 -3.34
C GLY A 133 18.48 1.99 -2.75
N GLU A 134 17.39 2.52 -3.31
CA GLU A 134 16.68 3.68 -2.77
C GLU A 134 15.72 3.22 -1.68
N VAL A 135 15.73 3.93 -0.54
CA VAL A 135 14.73 3.75 0.52
C VAL A 135 13.34 4.03 -0.06
N ALA A 136 12.31 3.33 0.43
CA ALA A 136 10.92 3.61 0.06
C ALA A 136 10.66 5.13 0.18
N PRO A 137 10.08 5.78 -0.84
CA PRO A 137 9.98 7.23 -0.86
C PRO A 137 9.04 7.69 0.25
N ALA A 138 9.42 8.81 0.86
CA ALA A 138 8.54 9.62 1.67
C ALA A 138 7.18 9.81 0.96
N LEU A 139 6.10 9.82 1.73
CA LEU A 139 4.81 10.32 1.28
C LEU A 139 5.05 11.68 0.59
N PRO A 140 4.51 11.92 -0.61
CA PRO A 140 4.65 13.20 -1.27
C PRO A 140 4.15 14.31 -0.34
N PRO A 141 4.77 15.51 -0.30
CA PRO A 141 4.38 16.58 0.63
C PRO A 141 2.89 16.92 0.58
N SER A 142 2.23 16.78 -0.58
CA SER A 142 0.78 16.94 -0.72
C SER A 142 -0.06 15.99 0.12
N LEU A 143 0.50 14.87 0.57
CA LEU A 143 -0.09 13.89 1.49
C LEU A 143 0.34 14.09 2.95
N CYS A 144 1.28 14.98 3.27
CA CYS A 144 1.78 15.22 4.64
C CYS A 144 1.48 16.64 5.15
N THR A 145 1.73 17.64 4.31
CA THR A 145 1.64 19.08 4.63
C THR A 145 0.33 19.56 5.26
N PRO A 146 -0.86 18.96 5.01
CA PRO A 146 -2.07 19.41 5.69
C PRO A 146 -2.09 19.08 7.19
N PHE A 147 -1.23 18.18 7.68
CA PHE A 147 -1.42 17.49 8.96
C PHE A 147 -0.46 17.93 10.06
N GLU A 148 0.65 18.60 9.73
CA GLU A 148 1.69 18.97 10.70
C GLU A 148 1.20 19.90 11.81
N THR A 149 0.14 20.67 11.54
CA THR A 149 -0.46 21.63 12.49
C THR A 149 -1.76 21.14 13.11
N MET A 150 -2.22 19.95 12.73
CA MET A 150 -3.49 19.38 13.19
C MET A 150 -3.32 18.61 14.50
N PRO A 151 -4.35 18.57 15.37
CA PRO A 151 -4.41 17.59 16.45
C PRO A 151 -4.32 16.16 15.90
N PRO A 152 -3.68 15.21 16.62
CA PRO A 152 -3.45 13.84 16.11
C PRO A 152 -4.71 13.13 15.61
N GLN A 153 -5.84 13.33 16.30
CA GLN A 153 -7.10 12.71 15.91
C GLN A 153 -7.68 13.29 14.61
N GLU A 154 -7.50 14.58 14.37
CA GLU A 154 -7.92 15.26 13.14
C GLU A 154 -7.01 14.88 11.98
N ALA A 155 -5.70 14.83 12.22
CA ALA A 155 -4.72 14.31 11.27
C ALA A 155 -5.08 12.88 10.84
N LEU A 156 -5.41 12.00 11.79
CA LEU A 156 -5.83 10.62 11.49
C LEU A 156 -7.14 10.58 10.69
N GLN A 157 -8.15 11.39 11.06
CA GLN A 157 -9.40 11.47 10.30
C GLN A 157 -9.16 11.87 8.85
N ALA A 158 -8.33 12.90 8.64
CA ALA A 158 -8.01 13.41 7.31
C ALA A 158 -7.13 12.42 6.51
N ALA A 159 -6.18 11.75 7.17
CA ALA A 159 -5.38 10.69 6.57
C ALA A 159 -6.25 9.53 6.09
N CYS A 160 -7.29 9.16 6.82
CA CYS A 160 -8.15 8.02 6.46
C CYS A 160 -9.29 8.36 5.47
N ALA A 161 -9.55 9.64 5.18
CA ALA A 161 -10.77 10.09 4.50
C ALA A 161 -10.99 9.48 3.10
N ASP A 162 -9.92 9.31 2.32
CA ASP A 162 -9.92 8.74 0.96
C ASP A 162 -9.68 7.23 0.92
N VAL A 163 -9.43 6.61 2.08
CA VAL A 163 -9.12 5.19 2.25
C VAL A 163 -10.06 4.51 3.24
N GLY A 164 -11.33 4.92 3.22
CA GLY A 164 -12.44 4.24 3.91
C GLY A 164 -12.81 4.77 5.29
N GLY A 165 -12.14 5.82 5.77
CA GLY A 165 -12.49 6.56 6.99
C GLY A 165 -11.96 5.93 8.28
N VAL A 166 -11.79 6.76 9.31
CA VAL A 166 -11.06 6.39 10.55
C VAL A 166 -11.66 5.18 11.29
N ALA A 167 -12.98 4.97 11.22
CA ALA A 167 -13.65 3.93 12.00
C ALA A 167 -13.11 2.52 11.67
N ILE A 168 -12.98 2.19 10.38
CA ILE A 168 -12.49 0.87 9.94
C ILE A 168 -10.98 0.70 10.17
N TRP A 169 -10.22 1.79 10.23
CA TRP A 169 -8.79 1.76 10.55
C TRP A 169 -8.55 1.50 12.04
N ASN A 170 -9.35 2.13 12.91
CA ASN A 170 -9.32 1.82 14.34
C ASN A 170 -9.75 0.37 14.62
N GLU A 171 -10.68 -0.19 13.84
CA GLU A 171 -11.00 -1.61 13.92
C GLU A 171 -9.84 -2.51 13.49
N LEU A 172 -9.14 -2.14 12.43
CA LEU A 172 -7.96 -2.86 11.95
C LEU A 172 -6.86 -2.86 13.01
N GLU A 173 -6.48 -1.68 13.50
CA GLU A 173 -5.45 -1.49 14.52
C GLU A 173 -5.73 -2.37 15.74
N ARG A 174 -6.93 -2.28 16.33
CA ARG A 174 -7.32 -3.13 17.47
C ARG A 174 -7.20 -4.62 17.21
N ALA A 175 -7.29 -5.04 15.95
CA ALA A 175 -7.20 -6.45 15.59
C ALA A 175 -5.76 -6.94 15.38
N ILE A 176 -4.81 -6.07 15.04
CA ILE A 176 -3.46 -6.48 14.61
C ILE A 176 -2.31 -5.86 15.41
N ASP A 177 -2.50 -4.70 16.00
CA ASP A 177 -1.47 -3.96 16.74
C ASP A 177 -1.71 -4.04 18.25
N LYS A 178 -0.61 -4.21 19.00
CA LYS A 178 -0.65 -4.37 20.47
C LYS A 178 -0.51 -3.04 21.23
N SER A 179 0.03 -2.00 20.59
CA SER A 179 0.45 -0.74 21.22
C SER A 179 -0.65 0.32 21.32
N GLY A 180 -1.65 0.30 20.43
CA GLY A 180 -2.93 1.00 20.61
C GLY A 180 -2.90 2.53 20.54
N ASP A 181 -2.15 3.14 19.62
CA ASP A 181 -2.31 4.56 19.28
C ASP A 181 -1.93 4.88 17.82
N LEU A 182 -2.82 4.51 16.89
CA LEU A 182 -2.70 4.80 15.47
C LEU A 182 -2.62 6.31 15.19
N ALA A 183 -3.29 7.14 15.99
CA ALA A 183 -3.27 8.59 15.81
C ALA A 183 -1.87 9.15 16.08
N ALA A 184 -1.25 8.76 17.20
CA ALA A 184 0.13 9.15 17.50
C ALA A 184 1.13 8.59 16.49
N ALA A 185 0.93 7.35 16.02
CA ALA A 185 1.80 6.74 15.02
C ALA A 185 1.73 7.48 13.67
N VAL A 186 0.52 7.83 13.21
CA VAL A 186 0.33 8.61 11.98
C VAL A 186 0.94 10.00 12.13
N GLN A 187 0.75 10.67 13.26
CA GLN A 187 1.39 11.96 13.52
C GLN A 187 2.92 11.87 13.47
N SER A 188 3.50 10.86 14.11
CA SER A 188 4.95 10.61 14.09
C SER A 188 5.48 10.35 12.69
N LEU A 189 4.74 9.55 11.89
CA LEU A 189 5.12 9.29 10.49
C LEU A 189 5.10 10.55 9.65
N ILE A 190 4.11 11.43 9.83
CA ILE A 190 3.99 12.70 9.11
C ILE A 190 5.12 13.66 9.52
N SER A 191 5.43 13.74 10.82
CA SER A 191 6.41 14.69 11.35
C SER A 191 7.87 14.31 11.12
N ASN A 192 8.15 13.05 10.79
CA ASN A 192 9.52 12.54 10.56
C ASN A 192 9.88 12.41 9.06
N GLN A 193 9.08 12.97 8.15
CA GLN A 193 9.38 13.04 6.71
C GLN A 193 9.94 14.41 6.33
#